data_AF-A0A936W3U3-F1
#
_entry.id   AF-A0A936W3U3-F1
#
_cell.length_a   1.000
_cell.length_b   1.000
_cell.length_c   1.000
_cell.angle_alpha   90.00
_cell.angle_beta   90.00
_cell.angle_gamma   90.00
#
_symmetry.space_group_name_H-M   'P 1'
#
loop_
_entity.id
_entity.type
_entity.pdbx_description
1 polymer ?
#
loop_
_entity_poly.entity_id
_entity_poly.type
_entity_poly.pdbx_seq_one_letter_code
_entity_poly.pdbx_strand_id
1 'polypeptide(L)'
;MKSSRLIFPIFLLITLIAFYPTIGAGFVFDFLGWQRAYDAGTFTDIFTSFGYKGNHQALHFFFYSLYSIFHIQGLPWYLIFCSLHAFNGWLLYTWLTQINTRWKINAPGLLIILMCILFLVHPYNVEVVVWKVCVHYLLSLAAVMALVLFIPKYLYQADTKFLWLCLGMYFVSIFLLEIAYITPLVISLYLAIEAFAGNRSEFNIRRAVTLSSSLWILLAFGILLNKLTIGAWVGHYGAAAHLNIDIIGMMSTEFKYLVKHIADARFFSFKTKGLIFDNLLSKPELVFFLMMMCIGIALLYFIRIKKVSGYVHLVFFGMAASMLYVLPVSNLFFYHLQIGSNDRFSYLPLVFIIVAFLPLLSKTPKWVWVPLMGIIIMVQLYLQEKTINYWRQSTEIVHQLRDTFRWHDRSHVFVLNSPDNLNGIVMTSIIQAPSGIDELLDFQTSKPYTGVMYDVFQYNMTTPNDGVKVEQTGPMQIKVTFNQWGNWWHLSGIGASSYENEYFKAETLDYPYQLTFKQFPEGSAIIYQDGKEWKEFKLEVKSEE
;
A
#
# COMPACT_ATOMS: atom_id res chain seq x y z
N MET A 1 -18.34 -28.15 -13.67
CA MET A 1 -16.89 -27.84 -13.62
C MET A 1 -16.21 -28.78 -12.62
N LYS A 2 -15.58 -29.85 -13.12
CA LYS A 2 -14.56 -30.64 -12.39
C LYS A 2 -13.24 -29.88 -12.61
N SER A 3 -12.42 -29.39 -11.68
CA SER A 3 -12.31 -29.41 -10.22
C SER A 3 -11.75 -28.02 -9.83
N SER A 4 -12.47 -27.24 -9.02
CA SER A 4 -11.98 -25.92 -8.54
C SER A 4 -10.71 -26.02 -7.68
N ARG A 5 -10.32 -27.24 -7.27
CA ARG A 5 -9.17 -27.51 -6.41
C ARG A 5 -7.83 -27.26 -7.09
N LEU A 6 -7.75 -27.30 -8.42
CA LEU A 6 -6.51 -27.04 -9.17
C LEU A 6 -6.25 -25.54 -9.42
N ILE A 7 -7.26 -24.68 -9.23
CA ILE A 7 -7.12 -23.23 -9.50
C ILE A 7 -6.20 -22.57 -8.48
N PHE A 8 -6.33 -22.90 -7.18
CA PHE A 8 -5.47 -22.32 -6.15
C PHE A 8 -3.98 -22.66 -6.35
N PRO A 9 -3.58 -23.94 -6.57
CA PRO A 9 -2.18 -24.25 -6.88
C PRO A 9 -1.62 -23.51 -8.10
N ILE A 10 -2.43 -23.31 -9.15
CA ILE A 10 -2.01 -22.54 -10.33
C ILE A 10 -1.79 -21.08 -9.96
N PHE A 11 -2.74 -20.45 -9.25
CA PHE A 11 -2.61 -19.07 -8.80
C PHE A 11 -1.41 -18.87 -7.88
N LEU A 12 -1.18 -19.81 -6.96
CA LEU A 12 -0.02 -19.81 -6.10
C LEU A 12 1.28 -19.87 -6.90
N LEU A 13 1.37 -20.78 -7.88
CA LEU A 13 2.56 -20.89 -8.72
C LEU A 13 2.82 -19.61 -9.53
N ILE A 14 1.78 -19.00 -10.11
CA ILE A 14 1.89 -17.72 -10.84
C ILE A 14 2.43 -16.64 -9.91
N THR A 15 1.85 -16.49 -8.72
CA THR A 15 2.29 -15.47 -7.75
C THR A 15 3.72 -15.71 -7.29
N LEU A 16 4.09 -16.95 -6.96
CA LEU A 16 5.46 -17.27 -6.56
C LEU A 16 6.44 -16.91 -7.69
N ILE A 17 6.19 -17.33 -8.92
CA ILE A 17 7.09 -17.02 -10.05
C ILE A 17 7.21 -15.50 -10.24
N ALA A 18 6.08 -14.78 -10.26
CA ALA A 18 6.07 -13.34 -10.49
C ALA A 18 6.85 -12.57 -9.41
N PHE A 19 6.70 -12.94 -8.14
CA PHE A 19 7.25 -12.20 -7.00
C PHE A 19 8.61 -12.71 -6.49
N TYR A 20 9.13 -13.83 -7.01
CA TYR A 20 10.40 -14.43 -6.57
C TYR A 20 11.58 -13.44 -6.42
N PRO A 21 11.78 -12.45 -7.31
CA PRO A 21 12.90 -11.50 -7.16
C PRO A 21 12.85 -10.65 -5.89
N THR A 22 11.74 -10.66 -5.15
CA THR A 22 11.50 -9.86 -3.94
C THR A 22 11.60 -10.66 -2.64
N ILE A 23 12.17 -11.88 -2.69
CA ILE A 23 12.23 -12.80 -1.55
C ILE A 23 12.82 -12.19 -0.28
N GLY A 24 13.83 -11.31 -0.41
CA GLY A 24 14.49 -10.62 0.71
C GLY A 24 14.00 -9.18 0.96
N ALA A 25 12.98 -8.72 0.24
CA ALA A 25 12.55 -7.32 0.26
C ALA A 25 11.46 -7.03 1.31
N GLY A 26 11.34 -5.76 1.69
CA GLY A 26 10.20 -5.26 2.48
C GLY A 26 10.42 -5.14 3.99
N PHE A 27 11.67 -5.29 4.48
CA PHE A 27 12.06 -5.11 5.88
C PHE A 27 12.69 -3.73 6.10
N VAL A 28 11.92 -2.67 5.85
CA VAL A 28 12.41 -1.27 5.84
C VAL A 28 11.39 -0.32 6.46
N PHE A 29 11.86 0.86 6.89
CA PHE A 29 11.07 1.98 7.42
C PHE A 29 10.13 1.57 8.55
N ASP A 30 8.79 1.63 8.35
CA ASP A 30 7.78 1.25 9.34
C ASP A 30 8.03 -0.14 9.97
N PHE A 31 8.64 -1.06 9.21
CA PHE A 31 9.00 -2.38 9.73
C PHE A 31 10.00 -2.27 10.89
N LEU A 32 11.01 -1.41 10.78
CA LEU A 32 12.06 -1.26 11.78
C LEU A 32 11.49 -0.69 13.10
N GLY A 33 10.55 0.26 12.99
CA GLY A 33 9.82 0.77 14.15
C GLY A 33 9.00 -0.31 14.86
N TRP A 34 8.36 -1.22 14.11
CA TRP A 34 7.67 -2.37 14.69
C TRP A 34 8.63 -3.40 15.27
N GLN A 35 9.74 -3.67 14.58
CA GLN A 35 10.77 -4.61 15.04
C GLN A 35 11.29 -4.22 16.42
N ARG A 36 11.62 -2.93 16.62
CA ARG A 36 12.01 -2.39 17.93
C ARG A 36 11.02 -2.73 19.04
N ALA A 37 9.72 -2.54 18.78
CA ALA A 37 8.67 -2.81 19.74
C ALA A 37 8.50 -4.32 20.01
N TYR A 38 8.70 -5.15 18.99
CA TYR A 38 8.60 -6.61 19.09
C TYR A 38 9.79 -7.25 19.81
N ASP A 39 11.00 -6.74 19.60
CA ASP A 39 12.21 -7.21 20.29
C ASP A 39 12.16 -6.93 21.79
N ALA A 40 11.53 -5.82 22.19
CA ALA A 40 11.34 -5.45 23.59
C ALA A 40 10.06 -6.05 24.24
N GLY A 41 9.13 -6.53 23.44
CA GLY A 41 7.80 -6.94 23.88
C GLY A 41 7.57 -8.46 23.91
N THR A 42 6.39 -8.84 24.36
CA THR A 42 5.92 -10.22 24.48
C THR A 42 4.50 -10.38 23.90
N PHE A 43 3.98 -11.61 23.87
CA PHE A 43 2.60 -11.86 23.44
C PHE A 43 1.53 -11.10 24.26
N THR A 44 1.82 -10.69 25.49
CA THR A 44 0.87 -9.89 26.28
C THR A 44 0.72 -8.47 25.76
N ASP A 45 1.74 -7.94 25.09
CA ASP A 45 1.71 -6.58 24.53
C ASP A 45 0.82 -6.47 23.28
N ILE A 46 0.37 -7.59 22.73
CA ILE A 46 -0.67 -7.61 21.69
C ILE A 46 -1.95 -6.92 22.20
N PHE A 47 -2.32 -7.07 23.47
CA PHE A 47 -3.54 -6.46 24.01
C PHE A 47 -3.51 -4.93 23.97
N THR A 48 -2.32 -4.34 24.06
CA THR A 48 -2.07 -2.90 23.95
C THR A 48 -1.56 -2.49 22.57
N SER A 49 -1.58 -3.42 21.59
CA SER A 49 -1.03 -3.21 20.24
C SER A 49 0.42 -2.70 20.27
N PHE A 50 1.23 -3.17 21.23
CA PHE A 50 2.62 -2.71 21.43
C PHE A 50 2.74 -1.19 21.59
N GLY A 51 1.72 -0.54 22.19
CA GLY A 51 1.68 0.91 22.36
C GLY A 51 1.36 1.70 21.08
N TYR A 52 1.00 1.02 19.99
CA TYR A 52 0.60 1.65 18.74
C TYR A 52 -0.68 2.47 18.91
N LYS A 53 -0.80 3.57 18.15
CA LYS A 53 -1.94 4.50 18.22
C LYS A 53 -3.17 3.97 17.48
N GLY A 54 -3.67 2.81 17.89
CA GLY A 54 -4.89 2.20 17.38
C GLY A 54 -5.11 0.79 17.94
N ASN A 55 -6.36 0.34 17.99
CA ASN A 55 -6.69 -1.02 18.38
C ASN A 55 -6.45 -1.97 17.18
N HIS A 56 -5.20 -2.38 16.98
CA HIS A 56 -4.78 -3.24 15.88
C HIS A 56 -4.35 -4.64 16.37
N GLN A 57 -5.05 -5.17 17.38
CA GLN A 57 -4.68 -6.42 18.05
C GLN A 57 -4.60 -7.60 17.07
N ALA A 58 -5.49 -7.70 16.09
CA ALA A 58 -5.46 -8.80 15.12
C ALA A 58 -4.28 -8.68 14.16
N LEU A 59 -3.92 -7.45 13.75
CA LEU A 59 -2.72 -7.19 12.96
C LEU A 59 -1.47 -7.59 13.74
N HIS A 60 -1.31 -7.08 14.96
CA HIS A 60 -0.12 -7.37 15.77
C HIS A 60 -0.04 -8.84 16.17
N PHE A 61 -1.17 -9.51 16.45
CA PHE A 61 -1.17 -10.95 16.68
C PHE A 61 -0.60 -11.72 15.49
N PHE A 62 -1.09 -11.44 14.29
CA PHE A 62 -0.60 -12.11 13.09
C PHE A 62 0.87 -11.78 12.83
N PHE A 63 1.21 -10.49 12.86
CA PHE A 63 2.54 -10.01 12.52
C PHE A 63 3.59 -10.48 13.52
N TYR A 64 3.35 -10.29 14.82
CA TYR A 64 4.26 -10.70 15.87
C TYR A 64 4.43 -12.22 15.92
N SER A 65 3.39 -12.99 15.60
CA SER A 65 3.52 -14.45 15.48
C SER A 65 4.49 -14.84 14.36
N LEU A 66 4.41 -14.18 13.19
CA LEU A 66 5.36 -14.42 12.10
C LEU A 66 6.77 -13.97 12.47
N TYR A 67 6.89 -12.80 13.09
CA TYR A 67 8.17 -12.27 13.54
C TYR A 67 8.84 -13.17 14.58
N SER A 68 8.08 -13.66 15.57
CA SER A 68 8.60 -14.52 16.64
C SER A 68 9.09 -15.88 16.13
N ILE A 69 8.58 -16.36 14.99
CA ILE A 69 8.96 -17.67 14.41
C ILE A 69 10.08 -17.50 13.37
N PHE A 70 9.99 -16.49 12.52
CA PHE A 70 10.84 -16.35 11.33
C PHE A 70 11.80 -15.17 11.39
N HIS A 71 11.68 -14.28 12.38
CA HIS A 71 12.37 -12.99 12.45
C HIS A 71 12.31 -12.27 11.10
N ILE A 72 13.46 -11.83 10.57
CA ILE A 72 13.59 -11.15 9.27
C ILE A 72 14.00 -12.10 8.12
N GLN A 73 13.81 -13.41 8.27
CA GLN A 73 14.15 -14.36 7.20
C GLN A 73 13.22 -14.20 5.99
N GLY A 74 13.76 -13.81 4.84
CA GLY A 74 12.94 -13.46 3.67
C GLY A 74 12.03 -14.58 3.14
N LEU A 75 12.53 -15.81 3.02
CA LEU A 75 11.80 -16.92 2.38
C LEU A 75 10.44 -17.23 3.03
N PRO A 76 10.33 -17.44 4.36
CA PRO A 76 9.03 -17.64 5.01
C PRO A 76 8.02 -16.52 4.74
N TRP A 77 8.43 -15.27 4.91
CA TRP A 77 7.57 -14.10 4.68
C TRP A 77 7.09 -14.02 3.24
N TYR A 78 7.99 -14.24 2.29
CA TYR A 78 7.67 -14.30 0.86
C TYR A 78 6.62 -15.40 0.55
N LEU A 79 6.81 -16.62 1.07
CA LEU A 79 5.86 -17.71 0.85
C LEU A 79 4.49 -17.40 1.43
N ILE A 80 4.43 -16.80 2.63
CA ILE A 80 3.17 -16.46 3.30
C ILE A 80 2.44 -15.35 2.54
N PHE A 81 3.13 -14.27 2.15
CA PHE A 81 2.50 -13.14 1.44
C PHE A 81 2.01 -13.55 0.06
N CYS A 82 2.82 -14.30 -0.69
CA CYS A 82 2.41 -14.86 -1.98
C CYS A 82 1.22 -15.81 -1.82
N SER A 83 1.20 -16.64 -0.78
CA SER A 83 0.09 -17.55 -0.50
C SER A 83 -1.20 -16.81 -0.16
N LEU A 84 -1.13 -15.76 0.67
CA LEU A 84 -2.28 -14.92 1.00
C LEU A 84 -2.79 -14.14 -0.23
N HIS A 85 -1.90 -13.66 -1.09
CA HIS A 85 -2.28 -12.99 -2.34
C HIS A 85 -2.96 -13.95 -3.32
N ALA A 86 -2.39 -15.14 -3.54
CA ALA A 86 -2.99 -16.20 -4.34
C ALA A 86 -4.33 -16.70 -3.76
N PHE A 87 -4.43 -16.77 -2.43
CA PHE A 87 -5.66 -17.12 -1.73
C PHE A 87 -6.76 -16.09 -2.00
N ASN A 88 -6.44 -14.80 -1.96
CA ASN A 88 -7.36 -13.73 -2.36
C ASN A 88 -7.82 -13.85 -3.82
N GLY A 89 -6.90 -14.17 -4.75
CA GLY A 89 -7.26 -14.45 -6.14
C GLY A 89 -8.20 -15.66 -6.27
N TRP A 90 -8.00 -16.71 -5.47
CA TRP A 90 -8.88 -17.88 -5.45
C TRP A 90 -10.26 -17.59 -4.84
N LEU A 91 -10.33 -16.78 -3.78
CA LEU A 91 -11.59 -16.33 -3.21
C LEU A 91 -12.37 -15.48 -4.23
N LEU A 92 -11.68 -14.56 -4.92
CA LEU A 92 -12.25 -13.77 -6.02
C LEU A 92 -12.79 -14.67 -7.13
N TYR A 93 -12.02 -15.65 -7.59
CA TYR A 93 -12.48 -16.64 -8.58
C TYR A 93 -13.75 -17.37 -8.13
N THR A 94 -13.77 -17.80 -6.86
CA THR A 94 -14.90 -18.54 -6.29
C THR A 94 -16.15 -17.65 -6.24
N TRP A 95 -15.99 -16.39 -5.82
CA TRP A 95 -17.10 -15.45 -5.75
C TRP A 95 -17.60 -15.06 -7.14
N LEU A 96 -16.70 -14.77 -8.08
CA LEU A 96 -17.05 -14.48 -9.47
C LEU A 96 -17.78 -15.66 -10.14
N THR A 97 -17.36 -16.89 -9.89
CA THR A 97 -18.05 -18.07 -10.41
C THR A 97 -19.47 -18.17 -9.84
N GLN A 98 -19.65 -17.93 -8.53
CA GLN A 98 -20.98 -17.93 -7.91
C GLN A 98 -21.87 -16.81 -8.45
N ILE A 99 -21.36 -15.57 -8.52
CA ILE A 99 -22.14 -14.41 -8.95
C ILE A 99 -22.49 -14.49 -10.44
N ASN A 100 -21.59 -15.06 -11.25
CA ASN A 100 -21.82 -15.27 -12.68
C ASN A 100 -23.08 -16.09 -12.95
N THR A 101 -23.30 -17.13 -12.14
CA THR A 101 -24.51 -17.96 -12.19
C THR A 101 -25.69 -17.25 -11.52
N ARG A 102 -25.54 -16.74 -10.28
CA ARG A 102 -26.65 -16.15 -9.52
C ARG A 102 -27.26 -14.93 -10.21
N TRP A 103 -26.42 -14.04 -10.75
CA TRP A 103 -26.86 -12.81 -11.42
C TRP A 103 -27.02 -13.01 -12.93
N LYS A 104 -26.93 -14.25 -13.43
CA LYS A 104 -27.16 -14.61 -14.83
C LYS A 104 -26.30 -13.80 -15.82
N ILE A 105 -25.03 -13.57 -15.45
CA ILE A 105 -24.05 -12.87 -16.28
C ILE A 105 -23.53 -13.81 -17.39
N ASN A 106 -23.50 -15.12 -17.14
CA ASN A 106 -23.11 -16.13 -18.14
C ASN A 106 -21.75 -15.87 -18.82
N ALA A 107 -20.82 -15.20 -18.13
CA ALA A 107 -19.47 -14.99 -18.60
C ALA A 107 -18.73 -16.33 -18.78
N PRO A 108 -17.89 -16.48 -19.82
CA PRO A 108 -17.08 -17.68 -20.01
C PRO A 108 -16.15 -17.93 -18.82
N GLY A 109 -16.03 -19.19 -18.38
CA GLY A 109 -15.16 -19.56 -17.26
C GLY A 109 -13.69 -19.17 -17.46
N LEU A 110 -13.19 -19.22 -18.70
CA LEU A 110 -11.85 -18.74 -19.05
C LEU A 110 -11.68 -17.24 -18.79
N LEU A 111 -12.68 -16.41 -19.11
CA LEU A 111 -12.62 -14.98 -18.84
C LEU A 111 -12.52 -14.72 -17.34
N ILE A 112 -13.28 -15.43 -16.51
CA ILE A 112 -13.18 -15.32 -15.04
C ILE A 112 -11.77 -15.66 -14.55
N ILE A 113 -11.16 -16.73 -15.08
CA ILE A 113 -9.77 -17.11 -14.74
C ILE A 113 -8.80 -15.99 -15.14
N LEU A 114 -8.90 -15.46 -16.36
CA LEU A 114 -8.03 -14.37 -16.83
C LEU A 114 -8.20 -13.09 -16.01
N MET A 115 -9.41 -12.76 -15.56
CA MET A 115 -9.64 -11.62 -14.65
C MET A 115 -8.97 -11.81 -13.29
N CYS A 116 -8.93 -13.04 -12.78
CA CYS A 116 -8.23 -13.34 -11.53
C CYS A 116 -6.71 -13.33 -11.73
N ILE A 117 -6.20 -13.82 -12.87
CA ILE A 117 -4.78 -13.68 -13.22
C ILE A 117 -4.40 -12.21 -13.33
N LEU A 118 -5.23 -11.39 -13.99
CA LEU A 118 -5.05 -9.94 -14.07
C LEU A 118 -4.90 -9.30 -12.68
N PHE A 119 -5.69 -9.72 -11.69
CA PHE A 119 -5.50 -9.30 -10.31
C PHE A 119 -4.14 -9.74 -9.75
N LEU A 120 -3.76 -11.01 -9.93
CA LEU A 120 -2.51 -11.54 -9.38
C LEU A 120 -1.23 -10.90 -9.95
N VAL A 121 -1.32 -10.39 -11.17
CA VAL A 121 -0.17 -9.79 -11.89
C VAL A 121 -0.27 -8.28 -11.99
N HIS A 122 -1.19 -7.65 -11.26
CA HIS A 122 -1.37 -6.20 -11.35
C HIS A 122 -0.21 -5.45 -10.65
N PRO A 123 0.42 -4.44 -11.29
CA PRO A 123 1.55 -3.70 -10.71
C PRO A 123 1.23 -3.02 -9.38
N TYR A 124 0.03 -2.48 -9.21
CA TYR A 124 -0.40 -1.84 -7.96
C TYR A 124 -0.55 -2.79 -6.76
N ASN A 125 -0.50 -4.11 -6.97
CA ASN A 125 -0.48 -5.06 -5.86
C ASN A 125 0.93 -5.29 -5.30
N VAL A 126 1.97 -4.81 -5.99
CA VAL A 126 3.36 -5.12 -5.63
C VAL A 126 3.73 -4.58 -4.25
N GLU A 127 3.37 -3.34 -3.91
CA GLU A 127 3.63 -2.79 -2.57
C GLU A 127 3.03 -3.68 -1.46
N VAL A 128 1.79 -4.15 -1.63
CA VAL A 128 1.12 -4.99 -0.62
C VAL A 128 1.75 -6.36 -0.45
N VAL A 129 2.17 -6.98 -1.56
CA VAL A 129 2.74 -8.33 -1.54
C VAL A 129 4.20 -8.32 -1.09
N VAL A 130 4.93 -7.24 -1.36
CA VAL A 130 6.37 -7.14 -1.07
C VAL A 130 6.63 -6.52 0.31
N TRP A 131 6.01 -5.39 0.63
CA TRP A 131 6.28 -4.64 1.85
C TRP A 131 5.61 -5.30 3.05
N LYS A 132 6.41 -5.78 4.03
CA LYS A 132 5.89 -6.69 5.06
C LYS A 132 4.85 -6.03 5.96
N VAL A 133 4.97 -4.73 6.23
CA VAL A 133 3.96 -4.00 7.02
C VAL A 133 2.55 -4.02 6.41
N CYS A 134 2.41 -4.29 5.10
CA CYS A 134 1.13 -4.29 4.38
C CYS A 134 0.27 -5.56 4.56
N VAL A 135 0.64 -6.49 5.45
CA VAL A 135 -0.10 -7.76 5.64
C VAL A 135 -1.60 -7.57 5.92
N HIS A 136 -1.97 -6.49 6.59
CA HIS A 136 -3.35 -6.19 6.92
C HIS A 136 -4.22 -5.97 5.67
N TYR A 137 -3.67 -5.50 4.54
CA TYR A 137 -4.44 -5.40 3.29
C TYR A 137 -4.77 -6.78 2.71
N LEU A 138 -3.82 -7.73 2.77
CA LEU A 138 -4.03 -9.11 2.35
C LEU A 138 -5.14 -9.79 3.19
N LEU A 139 -5.08 -9.60 4.50
CA LEU A 139 -6.05 -10.17 5.45
C LEU A 139 -7.42 -9.49 5.35
N SER A 140 -7.46 -8.16 5.17
CA SER A 140 -8.70 -7.40 5.02
C SER A 140 -9.46 -7.80 3.76
N LEU A 141 -8.76 -7.95 2.62
CA LEU A 141 -9.39 -8.45 1.40
C LEU A 141 -9.93 -9.87 1.59
N ALA A 142 -9.17 -10.75 2.26
CA ALA A 142 -9.61 -12.12 2.52
C ALA A 142 -10.89 -12.16 3.37
N ALA A 143 -10.98 -11.29 4.37
CA ALA A 143 -12.19 -11.14 5.19
C ALA A 143 -13.38 -10.67 4.34
N VAL A 144 -13.23 -9.61 3.54
CA VAL A 144 -14.30 -9.09 2.67
C VAL A 144 -14.76 -10.15 1.66
N MET A 145 -13.82 -10.86 1.03
CA MET A 145 -14.14 -11.93 0.09
C MET A 145 -14.83 -13.12 0.78
N ALA A 146 -14.42 -13.47 2.00
CA ALA A 146 -15.09 -14.51 2.79
C ALA A 146 -16.54 -14.11 3.13
N LEU A 147 -16.79 -12.85 3.52
CA LEU A 147 -18.13 -12.33 3.79
C LEU A 147 -19.03 -12.49 2.56
N VAL A 148 -18.62 -12.03 1.38
CA VAL A 148 -19.44 -12.14 0.15
C VAL A 148 -19.66 -13.59 -0.31
N LEU A 149 -18.80 -14.53 0.10
CA LEU A 149 -18.96 -15.97 -0.14
C LEU A 149 -19.89 -16.67 0.87
N PHE A 150 -19.97 -16.18 2.10
CA PHE A 150 -20.82 -16.74 3.15
C PHE A 150 -22.24 -16.20 3.13
N ILE A 151 -22.42 -14.93 2.74
CA ILE A 151 -23.73 -14.27 2.61
C ILE A 151 -24.78 -15.13 1.90
N PRO A 152 -24.51 -15.72 0.72
CA PRO A 152 -25.51 -16.49 -0.02
C PRO A 152 -25.97 -17.75 0.73
N LYS A 153 -25.07 -18.39 1.49
CA LYS A 153 -25.41 -19.58 2.28
C LYS A 153 -26.34 -19.22 3.43
N TYR A 154 -26.08 -18.09 4.10
CA TYR A 154 -26.98 -17.59 5.14
C TYR A 154 -28.33 -17.13 4.55
N LEU A 155 -28.30 -16.32 3.48
CA LEU A 155 -29.49 -15.74 2.88
C LEU A 155 -30.44 -16.81 2.34
N TYR A 156 -29.93 -17.72 1.51
CA TYR A 156 -30.75 -18.66 0.74
C TYR A 156 -30.89 -20.03 1.40
N GLN A 157 -29.82 -20.57 2.01
CA GLN A 157 -29.85 -21.92 2.61
C GLN A 157 -30.29 -21.93 4.08
N ALA A 158 -30.57 -20.76 4.66
CA ALA A 158 -31.00 -20.60 6.06
C ALA A 158 -30.00 -21.08 7.12
N ASP A 159 -28.74 -21.32 6.74
CA ASP A 159 -27.73 -21.81 7.67
C ASP A 159 -27.16 -20.65 8.49
N THR A 160 -27.59 -20.58 9.75
CA THR A 160 -27.22 -19.54 10.73
C THR A 160 -25.74 -19.60 11.12
N LYS A 161 -25.04 -20.72 10.88
CA LYS A 161 -23.58 -20.79 11.06
C LYS A 161 -22.88 -19.72 10.23
N PHE A 162 -23.36 -19.46 9.01
CA PHE A 162 -22.75 -18.46 8.13
C PHE A 162 -23.00 -17.02 8.57
N LEU A 163 -24.06 -16.74 9.35
CA LEU A 163 -24.21 -15.44 10.01
C LEU A 163 -23.07 -15.24 11.01
N TRP A 164 -22.87 -16.19 11.92
CA TRP A 164 -21.82 -16.11 12.94
C TRP A 164 -20.41 -16.08 12.35
N LEU A 165 -20.16 -16.83 11.26
CA LEU A 165 -18.90 -16.74 10.53
C LEU A 165 -18.68 -15.34 9.93
N CYS A 166 -19.71 -14.72 9.31
CA CYS A 166 -19.60 -13.34 8.83
C CYS A 166 -19.29 -12.36 9.97
N LEU A 167 -20.01 -12.47 11.10
CA LEU A 167 -19.83 -11.58 12.24
C LEU A 167 -18.45 -11.76 12.89
N GLY A 168 -18.00 -13.01 13.09
CA GLY A 168 -16.68 -13.30 13.64
C GLY A 168 -15.54 -12.82 12.73
N MET A 169 -15.63 -13.07 11.42
CA MET A 169 -14.65 -12.57 10.45
C MET A 169 -14.61 -11.05 10.41
N TYR A 170 -15.77 -10.39 10.43
CA TYR A 170 -15.82 -8.93 10.42
C TYR A 170 -15.26 -8.35 11.72
N PHE A 171 -15.61 -8.93 12.87
CA PHE A 171 -15.11 -8.52 14.17
C PHE A 171 -13.57 -8.57 14.22
N VAL A 172 -12.95 -9.64 13.73
CA VAL A 172 -11.49 -9.72 13.62
C VAL A 172 -10.94 -8.66 12.67
N SER A 173 -11.62 -8.40 11.54
CA SER A 173 -11.13 -7.41 10.55
C SER A 173 -11.12 -5.97 11.05
N ILE A 174 -12.00 -5.60 11.99
CA ILE A 174 -12.00 -4.27 12.63
C ILE A 174 -10.65 -3.96 13.30
N PHE A 175 -9.97 -5.00 13.79
CA PHE A 175 -8.67 -4.90 14.47
C PHE A 175 -7.46 -5.13 13.54
N LEU A 176 -7.66 -5.09 12.22
CA LEU A 176 -6.58 -5.13 11.23
C LEU A 176 -6.15 -3.71 10.85
N LEU A 177 -7.05 -2.96 10.23
CA LEU A 177 -6.85 -1.57 9.81
C LEU A 177 -8.22 -0.89 9.59
N GLU A 178 -8.27 0.43 9.71
CA GLU A 178 -9.47 1.26 9.51
C GLU A 178 -10.14 1.07 8.14
N ILE A 179 -9.45 0.53 7.14
CA ILE A 179 -10.06 0.19 5.84
C ILE A 179 -11.24 -0.79 5.99
N ALA A 180 -11.24 -1.63 7.03
CA ALA A 180 -12.34 -2.54 7.35
C ALA A 180 -13.61 -1.79 7.82
N TYR A 181 -13.52 -0.51 8.20
CA TYR A 181 -14.67 0.26 8.68
C TYR A 181 -15.69 0.54 7.56
N ILE A 182 -15.26 0.47 6.30
CA ILE A 182 -16.12 0.61 5.12
C ILE A 182 -16.88 -0.67 4.79
N THR A 183 -16.42 -1.83 5.26
CA THR A 183 -16.99 -3.12 4.87
C THR A 183 -18.50 -3.23 5.12
N PRO A 184 -19.10 -2.76 6.24
CA PRO A 184 -20.55 -2.80 6.44
C PRO A 184 -21.33 -2.05 5.36
N LEU A 185 -20.80 -0.91 4.87
CA LEU A 185 -21.41 -0.14 3.81
C LEU A 185 -21.37 -0.89 2.47
N VAL A 186 -20.22 -1.49 2.12
CA VAL A 186 -20.07 -2.30 0.90
C VAL A 186 -20.96 -3.55 0.96
N ILE A 187 -21.05 -4.22 2.10
CA ILE A 187 -21.92 -5.38 2.26
C ILE A 187 -23.40 -4.97 2.22
N SER A 188 -23.78 -3.83 2.79
CA SER A 188 -25.15 -3.31 2.69
C SER A 188 -25.52 -2.99 1.24
N LEU A 189 -24.59 -2.39 0.48
CA LEU A 189 -24.75 -2.20 -0.97
C LEU A 189 -24.91 -3.53 -1.70
N TYR A 190 -24.06 -4.52 -1.41
CA TYR A 190 -24.12 -5.86 -1.99
C TYR A 190 -25.50 -6.50 -1.74
N LEU A 191 -26.00 -6.47 -0.50
CA LEU A 191 -27.30 -7.02 -0.11
C LEU A 191 -28.47 -6.30 -0.80
N ALA A 192 -28.40 -4.96 -0.90
CA ALA A 192 -29.41 -4.17 -1.59
C ALA A 192 -29.48 -4.54 -3.08
N ILE A 193 -28.34 -4.77 -3.74
CA ILE A 193 -28.30 -5.19 -5.14
C ILE A 193 -28.74 -6.65 -5.30
N GLU A 194 -28.30 -7.54 -4.42
CA GLU A 194 -28.66 -8.97 -4.42
C GLU A 194 -30.18 -9.16 -4.37
N ALA A 195 -30.92 -8.31 -3.63
CA ALA A 195 -32.38 -8.33 -3.57
C ALA A 195 -33.07 -8.17 -4.94
N PHE A 196 -32.41 -7.55 -5.91
CA PHE A 196 -32.95 -7.30 -7.26
C PHE A 196 -32.27 -8.11 -8.36
N ALA A 197 -30.97 -8.39 -8.21
CA ALA A 197 -30.13 -9.10 -9.16
C ALA A 197 -30.19 -10.63 -9.02
N GLY A 198 -30.37 -11.11 -7.78
CA GLY A 198 -30.38 -12.53 -7.43
C GLY A 198 -31.72 -13.22 -7.68
N ASN A 199 -31.89 -14.41 -7.11
CA ASN A 199 -33.15 -15.14 -7.19
C ASN A 199 -34.22 -14.49 -6.29
N ARG A 200 -35.02 -13.59 -6.88
CA ARG A 200 -35.95 -12.73 -6.14
C ARG A 200 -36.94 -13.50 -5.26
N SER A 201 -37.35 -14.70 -5.66
CA SER A 201 -38.30 -15.52 -4.90
C SER A 201 -37.69 -16.13 -3.62
N GLU A 202 -36.38 -16.28 -3.56
CA GLU A 202 -35.67 -16.91 -2.43
C GLU A 202 -35.00 -15.88 -1.52
N PHE A 203 -34.94 -14.61 -1.91
CA PHE A 203 -34.27 -13.57 -1.14
C PHE A 203 -35.03 -13.25 0.15
N ASN A 204 -34.36 -13.43 1.30
CA ASN A 204 -34.94 -13.15 2.60
C ASN A 204 -34.48 -11.79 3.14
N ILE A 205 -35.37 -10.79 3.06
CA ILE A 205 -35.08 -9.42 3.52
C ILE A 205 -34.80 -9.33 5.02
N ARG A 206 -35.47 -10.14 5.85
CA ARG A 206 -35.22 -10.14 7.30
C ARG A 206 -33.80 -10.56 7.60
N ARG A 207 -33.31 -11.63 6.96
CA ARG A 207 -31.91 -12.09 7.10
C ARG A 207 -30.92 -11.04 6.61
N ALA A 208 -31.19 -10.41 5.47
CA ALA A 208 -30.34 -9.35 4.94
C ALA A 208 -30.23 -8.15 5.92
N VAL A 209 -31.37 -7.69 6.45
CA VAL A 209 -31.41 -6.61 7.46
C VAL A 209 -30.71 -7.03 8.74
N THR A 210 -30.92 -8.26 9.24
CA THR A 210 -30.22 -8.78 10.42
C THR A 210 -28.72 -8.79 10.23
N LEU A 211 -28.22 -9.30 9.09
CA LEU A 211 -26.78 -9.29 8.84
C LEU A 211 -26.23 -7.86 8.74
N SER A 212 -26.85 -7.00 7.93
CA SER A 212 -26.40 -5.61 7.75
C SER A 212 -26.38 -4.85 9.08
N SER A 213 -27.47 -4.89 9.84
CA SER A 213 -27.56 -4.23 11.15
C SER A 213 -26.52 -4.76 12.14
N SER A 214 -26.30 -6.07 12.22
CA SER A 214 -25.27 -6.64 13.08
C SER A 214 -23.85 -6.20 12.70
N LEU A 215 -23.54 -6.06 11.41
CA LEU A 215 -22.24 -5.52 10.97
C LEU A 215 -22.07 -4.05 11.38
N TRP A 216 -23.11 -3.23 11.23
CA TRP A 216 -23.08 -1.83 11.68
C TRP A 216 -22.94 -1.70 13.20
N ILE A 217 -23.60 -2.57 13.97
CA ILE A 217 -23.46 -2.63 15.44
C ILE A 217 -22.02 -2.98 15.84
N LEU A 218 -21.40 -3.96 15.17
CA LEU A 218 -20.00 -4.31 15.42
C LEU A 218 -19.03 -3.16 15.09
N LEU A 219 -19.28 -2.43 14.01
CA LEU A 219 -18.50 -1.24 13.67
C LEU A 219 -18.64 -0.17 14.76
N ALA A 220 -19.88 0.14 15.18
CA ALA A 220 -20.13 1.11 16.24
C ALA A 220 -19.44 0.71 17.55
N PHE A 221 -19.45 -0.59 17.87
CA PHE A 221 -18.71 -1.14 19.01
C PHE A 221 -17.19 -0.94 18.87
N GLY A 222 -16.61 -1.23 17.70
CA GLY A 222 -15.18 -1.04 17.44
C GLY A 222 -14.73 0.42 17.56
N ILE A 223 -15.52 1.35 17.00
CA ILE A 223 -15.27 2.79 17.08
C ILE A 223 -15.40 3.28 18.54
N LEU A 224 -16.41 2.79 19.28
CA LEU A 224 -16.56 3.10 20.70
C LEU A 224 -15.37 2.58 21.50
N LEU A 225 -14.90 1.37 21.21
CA LEU A 225 -13.73 0.78 21.86
C LEU A 225 -12.48 1.63 21.63
N ASN A 226 -12.25 2.13 20.42
CA ASN A 226 -11.20 3.13 20.17
C ASN A 226 -11.35 4.34 21.10
N LYS A 227 -12.55 4.93 21.15
CA LYS A 227 -12.77 6.11 21.99
C LYS A 227 -12.47 5.84 23.47
N LEU A 228 -12.78 4.65 23.96
CA LEU A 228 -12.57 4.24 25.35
C LEU A 228 -11.10 3.90 25.66
N THR A 229 -10.37 3.25 24.74
CA THR A 229 -9.00 2.77 25.01
C THR A 229 -7.92 3.77 24.60
N ILE A 230 -8.09 4.45 23.47
CA ILE A 230 -7.09 5.39 22.91
C ILE A 230 -7.51 6.87 23.05
N GLY A 231 -8.72 7.15 23.54
CA GLY A 231 -9.24 8.51 23.68
C GLY A 231 -9.67 9.18 22.37
N ALA A 232 -9.49 8.51 21.22
CA ALA A 232 -9.80 9.00 19.88
C ALA A 232 -10.81 8.10 19.16
N TRP A 233 -11.63 8.67 18.27
CA TRP A 233 -12.61 7.92 17.48
C TRP A 233 -11.96 7.10 16.35
N VAL A 234 -10.83 7.58 15.84
CA VAL A 234 -10.03 6.94 14.80
C VAL A 234 -8.58 6.93 15.26
N GLY A 235 -7.90 5.78 15.08
CA GLY A 235 -6.56 5.54 15.58
C GLY A 235 -5.47 6.11 14.66
N HIS A 236 -5.11 5.34 13.64
CA HIS A 236 -3.82 5.42 12.95
C HIS A 236 -3.48 6.81 12.37
N TYR A 237 -4.31 7.36 11.48
CA TYR A 237 -4.10 8.71 10.92
C TYR A 237 -4.71 9.83 11.78
N GLY A 238 -5.38 9.45 12.88
CA GLY A 238 -6.00 10.37 13.82
C GLY A 238 -7.24 11.09 13.29
N ALA A 239 -7.99 11.69 14.23
CA ALA A 239 -9.20 12.43 13.94
C ALA A 239 -8.97 13.64 13.03
N ALA A 240 -7.79 14.29 13.11
CA ALA A 240 -7.49 15.47 12.30
C ALA A 240 -7.41 15.18 10.79
N ALA A 241 -6.89 14.01 10.39
CA ALA A 241 -6.83 13.60 8.98
C ALA A 241 -8.19 13.10 8.46
N HIS A 242 -8.97 12.42 9.30
CA HIS A 242 -10.23 11.80 8.87
C HIS A 242 -11.46 12.69 9.06
N LEU A 243 -11.42 13.72 9.91
CA LEU A 243 -12.54 14.63 10.17
C LEU A 243 -12.41 15.99 9.47
N ASN A 244 -11.33 16.24 8.74
CA ASN A 244 -11.22 17.40 7.85
C ASN A 244 -11.95 17.08 6.52
N ILE A 245 -13.24 17.42 6.44
CA ILE A 245 -14.09 17.03 5.31
C ILE A 245 -14.00 18.11 4.22
N ASP A 246 -13.02 17.97 3.31
CA ASP A 246 -13.02 18.66 2.02
C ASP A 246 -13.64 17.74 0.95
N ILE A 247 -14.94 17.86 0.74
CA ILE A 247 -15.69 16.99 -0.18
C ILE A 247 -15.09 17.03 -1.60
N ILE A 248 -14.70 18.21 -2.09
CA ILE A 248 -14.16 18.35 -3.44
C ILE A 248 -12.76 17.76 -3.52
N GLY A 249 -11.90 18.02 -2.53
CA GLY A 249 -10.58 17.38 -2.43
C GLY A 249 -10.65 15.86 -2.35
N MET A 250 -11.53 15.32 -1.49
CA MET A 250 -11.77 13.87 -1.37
C MET A 250 -12.22 13.27 -2.70
N MET A 251 -13.20 13.88 -3.36
CA MET A 251 -13.67 13.42 -4.67
C MET A 251 -12.62 13.55 -5.76
N SER A 252 -11.75 14.56 -5.70
CA SER A 252 -10.58 14.66 -6.58
C SER A 252 -9.70 13.42 -6.40
N THR A 253 -9.36 13.05 -5.16
CA THR A 253 -8.57 11.86 -4.84
C THR A 253 -9.24 10.58 -5.34
N GLU A 254 -10.56 10.42 -5.15
CA GLU A 254 -11.34 9.29 -5.69
C GLU A 254 -11.15 9.14 -7.21
N PHE A 255 -11.33 10.22 -7.96
CA PHE A 255 -11.18 10.19 -9.42
C PHE A 255 -9.73 9.97 -9.86
N LYS A 256 -8.75 10.49 -9.09
CA LYS A 256 -7.33 10.24 -9.34
C LYS A 256 -6.99 8.76 -9.18
N TYR A 257 -7.49 8.09 -8.14
CA TYR A 257 -7.34 6.64 -7.99
C TYR A 257 -8.02 5.86 -9.10
N LEU A 258 -9.25 6.24 -9.48
CA LEU A 258 -9.96 5.58 -10.57
C LEU A 258 -9.21 5.67 -11.90
N VAL A 259 -8.72 6.86 -12.26
CA VAL A 259 -7.92 7.06 -13.49
C VAL A 259 -6.58 6.33 -13.41
N LYS A 260 -5.93 6.33 -12.24
CA LYS A 260 -4.72 5.55 -11.98
C LYS A 260 -4.95 4.07 -12.29
N HIS A 261 -6.03 3.46 -11.81
CA HIS A 261 -6.31 2.03 -12.02
C HIS A 261 -6.76 1.69 -13.44
N ILE A 262 -7.58 2.53 -14.09
CA ILE A 262 -8.12 2.24 -15.42
C ILE A 262 -7.06 2.41 -16.51
N ALA A 263 -6.19 3.41 -16.38
CA ALA A 263 -5.25 3.79 -17.45
C ALA A 263 -3.79 3.45 -17.13
N ASP A 264 -3.52 2.80 -16.00
CA ASP A 264 -2.17 2.61 -15.45
C ASP A 264 -1.37 3.92 -15.39
N ALA A 265 -2.07 5.03 -15.13
CA ALA A 265 -1.58 6.38 -15.39
C ALA A 265 -0.33 6.76 -14.58
N ARG A 266 0.00 5.99 -13.53
CA ARG A 266 1.26 6.11 -12.78
C ARG A 266 2.51 5.89 -13.65
N PHE A 267 2.40 5.06 -14.68
CA PHE A 267 3.51 4.75 -15.58
C PHE A 267 3.64 5.73 -16.75
N PHE A 268 2.76 6.74 -16.83
CA PHE A 268 2.88 7.81 -17.81
C PHE A 268 4.06 8.75 -17.49
N SER A 269 4.49 9.51 -18.49
CA SER A 269 5.55 10.51 -18.32
C SER A 269 5.14 11.58 -17.29
N PHE A 270 6.14 12.22 -16.66
CA PHE A 270 5.94 13.29 -15.69
C PHE A 270 4.97 14.38 -16.20
N LYS A 271 5.17 14.84 -17.44
CA LYS A 271 4.32 15.86 -18.08
C LYS A 271 2.86 15.42 -18.18
N THR A 272 2.61 14.18 -18.59
CA THR A 272 1.24 13.65 -18.71
C THR A 272 0.61 13.46 -17.33
N LYS A 273 1.36 13.00 -16.33
CA LYS A 273 0.88 12.87 -14.96
C LYS A 273 0.49 14.22 -14.36
N GLY A 274 1.31 15.25 -14.54
CA GLY A 274 0.98 16.60 -14.09
C GLY A 274 -0.25 17.18 -14.80
N LEU A 275 -0.40 16.94 -16.10
CA LEU A 275 -1.60 17.35 -16.83
C LEU A 275 -2.87 16.68 -16.28
N ILE A 276 -2.83 15.37 -16.04
CA ILE A 276 -4.02 14.62 -15.60
C ILE A 276 -4.33 14.90 -14.13
N PHE A 277 -3.36 14.73 -13.24
CA PHE A 277 -3.60 14.75 -11.80
C PHE A 277 -3.57 16.17 -11.22
N ASP A 278 -2.62 17.01 -11.63
CA ASP A 278 -2.47 18.35 -11.05
C ASP A 278 -3.37 19.38 -11.76
N ASN A 279 -3.54 19.26 -13.07
CA ASN A 279 -4.29 20.26 -13.84
C ASN A 279 -5.74 19.88 -14.12
N LEU A 280 -6.04 18.64 -14.52
CA LEU A 280 -7.42 18.24 -14.86
C LEU A 280 -8.20 17.82 -13.62
N LEU A 281 -7.73 16.79 -12.93
CA LEU A 281 -8.48 16.18 -11.81
C LEU A 281 -8.39 16.97 -10.50
N SER A 282 -7.62 18.06 -10.46
CA SER A 282 -7.61 19.00 -9.32
C SER A 282 -8.44 20.28 -9.59
N LYS A 283 -9.07 20.42 -10.76
CA LYS A 283 -9.99 21.54 -11.03
C LYS A 283 -11.33 21.34 -10.31
N PRO A 284 -11.71 22.22 -9.37
CA PRO A 284 -12.93 22.05 -8.58
C PRO A 284 -14.20 21.90 -9.43
N GLU A 285 -14.31 22.64 -10.54
CA GLU A 285 -15.49 22.64 -11.41
C GLU A 285 -15.66 21.29 -12.12
N LEU A 286 -14.56 20.72 -12.61
CA LEU A 286 -14.58 19.41 -13.25
C LEU A 286 -14.91 18.32 -12.24
N VAL A 287 -14.29 18.35 -11.06
CA VAL A 287 -14.53 17.38 -9.99
C VAL A 287 -15.99 17.46 -9.53
N PHE A 288 -16.53 18.65 -9.33
CA PHE A 288 -17.93 18.86 -8.98
C PHE A 288 -18.87 18.30 -10.07
N PHE A 289 -18.59 18.59 -11.35
CA PHE A 289 -19.36 18.04 -12.47
C PHE A 289 -19.34 16.50 -12.47
N LEU A 290 -18.17 15.88 -12.34
CA LEU A 290 -18.02 14.43 -12.29
C LEU A 290 -18.74 13.82 -11.07
N MET A 291 -18.66 14.47 -9.90
CA MET A 291 -19.39 14.07 -8.70
C MET A 291 -20.91 14.08 -8.93
N MET A 292 -21.45 15.17 -9.50
CA MET A 292 -22.88 15.26 -9.83
C MET A 292 -23.30 14.23 -10.86
N MET A 293 -22.43 13.91 -11.82
CA MET A 293 -22.65 12.83 -12.78
C MET A 293 -22.71 11.46 -12.09
N CYS A 294 -21.79 11.17 -11.16
CA CYS A 294 -21.82 9.94 -10.36
C CYS A 294 -23.10 9.81 -9.53
N ILE A 295 -23.53 10.90 -8.88
CA ILE A 295 -24.79 10.94 -8.12
C ILE A 295 -25.97 10.69 -9.07
N GLY A 296 -26.02 11.35 -10.22
CA GLY A 296 -27.07 11.15 -11.23
C GLY A 296 -27.14 9.72 -11.74
N ILE A 297 -25.99 9.10 -12.02
CA ILE A 297 -25.88 7.69 -12.43
C ILE A 297 -26.39 6.76 -11.31
N ALA A 298 -26.00 7.01 -10.06
CA ALA A 298 -26.46 6.23 -8.91
C ALA A 298 -27.97 6.34 -8.71
N LEU A 299 -28.53 7.55 -8.78
CA LEU A 299 -29.98 7.78 -8.69
C LEU A 299 -30.73 7.07 -9.83
N LEU A 300 -30.27 7.23 -11.08
CA LEU A 300 -30.85 6.57 -12.23
C LEU A 300 -30.81 5.04 -12.10
N TYR A 301 -29.68 4.50 -11.61
CA TYR A 301 -29.54 3.08 -11.32
C TYR A 301 -30.55 2.61 -10.28
N PHE A 302 -30.69 3.29 -9.14
CA PHE A 302 -31.64 2.90 -8.10
C PHE A 302 -33.10 3.02 -8.55
N ILE A 303 -33.45 4.05 -9.34
CA ILE A 303 -34.78 4.17 -9.97
C ILE A 303 -35.06 2.98 -10.90
N ARG A 304 -34.05 2.52 -11.63
CA ARG A 304 -34.17 1.42 -12.62
C ARG A 304 -33.72 0.06 -12.10
N ILE A 305 -33.43 -0.09 -10.81
CA ILE A 305 -32.77 -1.27 -10.25
C ILE A 305 -33.53 -2.57 -10.54
N LYS A 306 -34.87 -2.53 -10.61
CA LYS A 306 -35.71 -3.69 -10.93
C LYS A 306 -35.66 -4.11 -12.40
N LYS A 307 -35.26 -3.20 -13.30
CA LYS A 307 -35.35 -3.32 -14.77
C LYS A 307 -33.98 -3.58 -15.43
N VAL A 308 -32.88 -3.33 -14.74
CA VAL A 308 -31.55 -3.53 -15.29
C VAL A 308 -31.13 -5.01 -15.24
N SER A 309 -30.16 -5.38 -16.06
CA SER A 309 -29.64 -6.75 -16.12
C SER A 309 -28.56 -7.01 -15.07
N GLY A 310 -28.26 -8.28 -14.79
CA GLY A 310 -27.16 -8.70 -13.90
C GLY A 310 -25.80 -8.10 -14.25
N TYR A 311 -25.55 -7.87 -15.54
CA TYR A 311 -24.35 -7.16 -16.00
C TYR A 311 -24.24 -5.75 -15.42
N VAL A 312 -25.33 -4.98 -15.47
CA VAL A 312 -25.37 -3.61 -14.97
C VAL A 312 -25.25 -3.60 -13.44
N HIS A 313 -25.88 -4.56 -12.76
CA HIS A 313 -25.72 -4.75 -11.32
C HIS A 313 -24.26 -4.98 -10.93
N LEU A 314 -23.53 -5.83 -11.66
CA LEU A 314 -22.12 -6.11 -11.35
C LEU A 314 -21.19 -4.94 -11.69
N VAL A 315 -21.42 -4.24 -12.80
CA VAL A 315 -20.68 -3.00 -13.12
C VAL A 315 -20.90 -1.95 -12.04
N PHE A 316 -22.15 -1.69 -11.67
CA PHE A 316 -22.47 -0.69 -10.65
C PHE A 316 -21.89 -1.07 -9.29
N PHE A 317 -22.04 -2.33 -8.87
CA PHE A 317 -21.46 -2.82 -7.62
C PHE A 317 -19.93 -2.68 -7.61
N GLY A 318 -19.25 -3.12 -8.67
CA GLY A 318 -17.80 -3.05 -8.76
C GLY A 318 -17.27 -1.61 -8.69
N MET A 319 -17.87 -0.70 -9.46
CA MET A 319 -17.46 0.72 -9.45
C MET A 319 -17.75 1.39 -8.11
N ALA A 320 -18.93 1.20 -7.54
CA ALA A 320 -19.31 1.79 -6.26
C ALA A 320 -18.47 1.21 -5.10
N ALA A 321 -18.27 -0.11 -5.04
CA ALA A 321 -17.44 -0.72 -4.01
C ALA A 321 -15.97 -0.27 -4.12
N SER A 322 -15.46 -0.07 -5.34
CA SER A 322 -14.12 0.49 -5.54
C SER A 322 -13.99 1.88 -4.92
N MET A 323 -14.90 2.80 -5.25
CA MET A 323 -14.88 4.17 -4.70
C MET A 323 -15.06 4.16 -3.18
N LEU A 324 -15.96 3.33 -2.66
CA LEU A 324 -16.15 3.20 -1.21
C LEU A 324 -14.87 2.77 -0.49
N TYR A 325 -14.07 1.87 -1.05
CA TYR A 325 -12.82 1.44 -0.43
C TYR A 325 -11.66 2.45 -0.56
N VAL A 326 -11.75 3.44 -1.45
CA VAL A 326 -10.81 4.57 -1.49
C VAL A 326 -11.19 5.64 -0.46
N LEU A 327 -12.48 5.74 -0.09
CA LEU A 327 -12.99 6.77 0.80
C LEU A 327 -12.18 6.97 2.10
N PRO A 328 -11.73 5.93 2.84
CA PRO A 328 -10.96 6.11 4.08
C PRO A 328 -9.66 6.89 3.89
N VAL A 329 -9.11 6.86 2.69
CA VAL A 329 -7.83 7.49 2.34
C VAL A 329 -7.99 8.65 1.36
N SER A 330 -9.22 9.01 1.01
CA SER A 330 -9.51 10.10 0.08
C SER A 330 -9.04 11.48 0.57
N ASN A 331 -8.90 11.65 1.89
CA ASN A 331 -8.31 12.82 2.54
C ASN A 331 -6.77 12.82 2.59
N LEU A 332 -6.12 11.71 2.22
CA LEU A 332 -4.67 11.63 2.19
C LEU A 332 -4.12 12.22 0.90
N PHE A 333 -2.87 12.68 0.95
CA PHE A 333 -2.19 13.19 -0.23
C PHE A 333 -2.03 12.11 -1.31
N PHE A 334 -2.56 12.38 -2.50
CA PHE A 334 -2.40 11.51 -3.66
C PHE A 334 -1.01 11.69 -4.29
N TYR A 335 -0.11 10.75 -4.02
CA TYR A 335 1.24 10.78 -4.56
C TYR A 335 1.29 10.14 -5.97
N HIS A 336 1.60 10.91 -7.01
CA HIS A 336 1.61 10.43 -8.41
C HIS A 336 2.98 10.48 -9.11
N LEU A 337 3.97 11.13 -8.50
CA LEU A 337 5.24 11.39 -9.18
C LEU A 337 6.09 10.13 -9.35
N GLN A 338 6.14 9.28 -8.34
CA GLN A 338 6.94 8.06 -8.35
C GLN A 338 6.08 6.78 -8.46
N ILE A 339 6.74 5.63 -8.58
CA ILE A 339 6.10 4.35 -8.95
C ILE A 339 5.65 3.55 -7.72
N GLY A 340 6.30 3.71 -6.56
CA GLY A 340 6.07 2.83 -5.40
C GLY A 340 5.12 3.33 -4.30
N SER A 341 4.89 4.63 -4.17
CA SER A 341 4.26 5.19 -2.96
C SER A 341 2.74 5.06 -3.00
N ASN A 342 2.05 4.74 -1.89
CA ASN A 342 0.58 4.76 -1.80
C ASN A 342 -0.18 3.82 -2.78
N ASP A 343 0.48 2.80 -3.33
CA ASP A 343 -0.15 1.71 -4.08
C ASP A 343 -0.92 0.76 -3.18
N ARG A 344 -0.53 0.61 -1.91
CA ARG A 344 -1.22 -0.21 -0.91
C ARG A 344 -2.72 0.13 -0.76
N PHE A 345 -3.08 1.38 -0.94
CA PHE A 345 -4.46 1.86 -0.95
C PHE A 345 -5.29 1.39 -2.15
N SER A 346 -4.64 0.87 -3.19
CA SER A 346 -5.28 0.34 -4.39
C SER A 346 -5.76 -1.10 -4.25
N TYR A 347 -5.25 -1.85 -3.26
CA TYR A 347 -5.38 -3.31 -3.23
C TYR A 347 -6.84 -3.79 -3.16
N LEU A 348 -7.67 -3.19 -2.29
CA LEU A 348 -9.09 -3.51 -2.20
C LEU A 348 -9.89 -2.90 -3.37
N PRO A 349 -9.78 -1.59 -3.68
CA PRO A 349 -10.50 -0.98 -4.80
C PRO A 349 -10.30 -1.69 -6.14
N LEU A 350 -9.06 -2.08 -6.44
CA LEU A 350 -8.68 -2.71 -7.70
C LEU A 350 -9.45 -4.01 -7.96
N VAL A 351 -9.68 -4.83 -6.92
CA VAL A 351 -10.49 -6.06 -7.06
C VAL A 351 -11.86 -5.73 -7.62
N PHE A 352 -12.50 -4.67 -7.12
CA PHE A 352 -13.84 -4.29 -7.54
C PHE A 352 -13.86 -3.58 -8.91
N ILE A 353 -12.78 -2.92 -9.31
CA ILE A 353 -12.59 -2.43 -10.68
C ILE A 353 -12.51 -3.59 -11.67
N ILE A 354 -11.70 -4.61 -11.37
CA ILE A 354 -11.61 -5.84 -12.18
C ILE A 354 -12.98 -6.49 -12.30
N VAL A 355 -13.74 -6.56 -11.20
CA VAL A 355 -15.12 -7.09 -11.21
C VAL A 355 -16.04 -6.29 -12.13
N ALA A 356 -15.92 -4.96 -12.16
CA ALA A 356 -16.71 -4.11 -13.03
C ALA A 356 -16.40 -4.33 -14.54
N PHE A 357 -15.17 -4.70 -14.89
CA PHE A 357 -14.80 -4.99 -16.28
C PHE A 357 -15.30 -6.34 -16.81
N LEU A 358 -15.52 -7.32 -15.94
CA LEU A 358 -15.95 -8.66 -16.36
C LEU A 358 -17.25 -8.64 -17.21
N PRO A 359 -18.34 -7.98 -16.79
CA PRO A 359 -19.55 -7.82 -17.60
C PRO A 359 -19.32 -7.17 -18.96
N LEU A 360 -18.46 -6.15 -19.03
CA LEU A 360 -18.20 -5.39 -20.26
C LEU A 360 -17.55 -6.28 -21.32
N LEU A 361 -16.56 -7.08 -20.93
CA LEU A 361 -15.88 -8.02 -21.81
C LEU A 361 -16.74 -9.23 -22.16
N SER A 362 -17.55 -9.71 -21.23
CA SER A 362 -18.37 -10.92 -21.42
C SER A 362 -19.39 -10.83 -22.56
N LYS A 363 -19.79 -9.61 -22.96
CA LYS A 363 -20.72 -9.38 -24.08
C LYS A 363 -20.05 -9.33 -25.45
N THR A 364 -18.73 -9.24 -25.47
CA THR A 364 -17.96 -9.19 -26.72
C THR A 364 -17.70 -10.61 -27.25
N PRO A 365 -17.53 -10.79 -28.57
CA PRO A 365 -17.19 -12.09 -29.13
C PRO A 365 -15.85 -12.63 -28.60
N LYS A 366 -15.73 -13.96 -28.50
CA LYS A 366 -14.52 -14.64 -28.00
C LYS A 366 -13.24 -14.24 -28.73
N TRP A 367 -13.31 -14.05 -30.03
CA TRP A 367 -12.18 -13.62 -30.85
C TRP A 367 -11.72 -12.19 -30.57
N VAL A 368 -12.53 -11.37 -29.88
CA VAL A 368 -12.17 -10.00 -29.46
C VAL A 368 -11.60 -10.02 -28.05
N TRP A 369 -12.32 -10.55 -27.06
CA TRP A 369 -11.88 -10.44 -25.68
C TRP A 369 -10.67 -11.32 -25.35
N VAL A 370 -10.47 -12.46 -26.03
CA VAL A 370 -9.31 -13.32 -25.75
C VAL A 370 -7.99 -12.60 -26.11
N PRO A 371 -7.81 -12.06 -27.33
CA PRO A 371 -6.62 -11.26 -27.65
C PRO A 371 -6.50 -10.02 -26.76
N LEU A 372 -7.60 -9.31 -26.50
CA LEU A 372 -7.59 -8.12 -25.65
C LEU A 372 -7.09 -8.43 -24.23
N MET A 373 -7.61 -9.49 -23.60
CA MET A 373 -7.13 -9.93 -22.29
C MET A 373 -5.68 -10.38 -22.33
N GLY A 374 -5.24 -11.04 -23.41
CA GLY A 374 -3.84 -11.38 -23.61
C GLY A 374 -2.94 -10.15 -23.63
N ILE A 375 -3.31 -9.12 -24.40
CA ILE A 375 -2.59 -7.85 -24.47
C ILE A 375 -2.56 -7.17 -23.10
N ILE A 376 -3.72 -7.05 -22.43
CA ILE A 376 -3.80 -6.43 -21.10
C ILE A 376 -2.88 -7.16 -20.12
N ILE A 377 -2.97 -8.49 -20.02
CA ILE A 377 -2.14 -9.27 -19.09
C ILE A 377 -0.64 -9.11 -19.42
N MET A 378 -0.25 -9.10 -20.70
CA MET A 378 1.14 -8.87 -21.09
C MET A 378 1.64 -7.48 -20.67
N VAL A 379 0.82 -6.44 -20.86
CA VAL A 379 1.15 -5.08 -20.41
C VAL A 379 1.28 -5.05 -18.88
N GLN A 380 0.35 -5.68 -18.15
CA GLN A 380 0.40 -5.70 -16.69
C GLN A 380 1.60 -6.47 -16.15
N LEU A 381 1.96 -7.60 -16.76
CA LEU A 381 3.18 -8.34 -16.42
C LEU A 381 4.44 -7.47 -16.60
N TYR A 382 4.54 -6.74 -17.71
CA TYR A 382 5.66 -5.82 -17.96
C TYR A 382 5.73 -4.70 -16.91
N LEU A 383 4.60 -4.08 -16.57
CA LEU A 383 4.54 -3.02 -15.56
C LEU A 383 4.81 -3.54 -14.14
N GLN A 384 4.34 -4.76 -13.84
CA GLN A 384 4.61 -5.44 -12.59
C GLN A 384 6.09 -5.78 -12.45
N GLU A 385 6.69 -6.37 -13.49
CA GLU A 385 8.13 -6.68 -13.52
C GLU A 385 8.97 -5.41 -13.29
N LYS A 386 8.60 -4.29 -13.92
CA LYS A 386 9.26 -3.00 -13.69
C LYS A 386 9.21 -2.60 -12.21
N THR A 387 8.07 -2.74 -11.56
CA THR A 387 7.87 -2.38 -10.14
C THR A 387 8.63 -3.34 -9.20
N ILE A 388 8.61 -4.64 -9.51
CA ILE A 388 9.35 -5.68 -8.79
C ILE A 388 10.86 -5.45 -8.89
N ASN A 389 11.36 -5.04 -10.05
CA ASN A 389 12.77 -4.72 -10.24
C ASN A 389 13.21 -3.53 -9.37
N TYR A 390 12.37 -2.51 -9.18
CA TYR A 390 12.68 -1.43 -8.24
C TYR A 390 12.74 -1.93 -6.79
N TRP A 391 11.81 -2.79 -6.36
CA TRP A 391 11.89 -3.42 -5.03
C TRP A 391 13.16 -4.24 -4.84
N ARG A 392 13.55 -5.03 -5.85
CA ARG A 392 14.80 -5.81 -5.81
C ARG A 392 16.01 -4.88 -5.70
N GLN A 393 16.12 -3.89 -6.58
CA GLN A 393 17.24 -2.95 -6.60
C GLN A 393 17.34 -2.13 -5.31
N SER A 394 16.21 -1.64 -4.81
CA SER A 394 16.10 -0.95 -3.52
C SER A 394 16.64 -1.81 -2.38
N THR A 395 16.27 -3.10 -2.35
CA THR A 395 16.74 -4.05 -1.33
C THR A 395 18.23 -4.32 -1.46
N GLU A 396 18.74 -4.51 -2.69
CA GLU A 396 20.17 -4.69 -2.96
C GLU A 396 20.99 -3.49 -2.46
N ILE A 397 20.54 -2.25 -2.71
CA ILE A 397 21.20 -1.04 -2.24
C ILE A 397 21.24 -1.02 -0.71
N VAL A 398 20.08 -1.19 -0.06
CA VAL A 398 19.98 -1.16 1.41
C VAL A 398 20.87 -2.23 2.05
N HIS A 399 20.85 -3.46 1.54
CA HIS A 399 21.71 -4.53 2.05
C HIS A 399 23.19 -4.23 1.83
N GLN A 400 23.57 -3.73 0.65
CA GLN A 400 24.98 -3.42 0.38
C GLN A 400 25.49 -2.28 1.27
N LEU A 401 24.69 -1.23 1.48
CA LEU A 401 25.03 -0.13 2.39
C LEU A 401 25.14 -0.63 3.84
N ARG A 402 24.21 -1.46 4.29
CA ARG A 402 24.28 -2.10 5.62
C ARG A 402 25.55 -2.94 5.78
N ASP A 403 25.78 -3.86 4.85
CA ASP A 403 26.81 -4.90 4.97
C ASP A 403 28.24 -4.37 4.76
N THR A 404 28.38 -3.21 4.08
CA THR A 404 29.69 -2.56 3.83
C THR A 404 29.98 -1.41 4.80
N PHE A 405 29.08 -1.10 5.73
CA PHE A 405 29.32 -0.09 6.76
C PHE A 405 30.49 -0.52 7.65
N ARG A 406 31.54 0.31 7.73
CA ARG A 406 32.79 -0.03 8.45
C ARG A 406 33.15 0.92 9.59
N TRP A 407 32.43 2.01 9.76
CA TRP A 407 32.75 3.10 10.71
C TRP A 407 32.18 2.87 12.12
N HIS A 408 32.12 1.61 12.56
CA HIS A 408 31.59 1.26 13.89
C HIS A 408 32.42 1.82 15.05
N ASP A 409 33.68 2.17 14.80
CA ASP A 409 34.63 2.72 15.76
C ASP A 409 34.58 4.25 15.86
N ARG A 410 33.77 4.91 15.02
CA ARG A 410 33.70 6.38 14.96
C ARG A 410 32.72 6.93 15.99
N SER A 411 33.11 8.03 16.64
CA SER A 411 32.26 8.70 17.65
C SER A 411 31.01 9.30 17.01
N HIS A 412 31.17 9.91 15.83
CA HIS A 412 30.10 10.50 15.04
C HIS A 412 30.25 10.12 13.56
N VAL A 413 29.13 9.90 12.88
CA VAL A 413 29.09 9.72 11.42
C VAL A 413 28.11 10.71 10.81
N PHE A 414 28.60 11.55 9.92
CA PHE A 414 27.78 12.49 9.14
C PHE A 414 27.54 11.89 7.74
N VAL A 415 26.31 11.45 7.48
CA VAL A 415 25.87 10.88 6.20
C VAL A 415 25.34 12.01 5.32
N LEU A 416 26.05 12.34 4.25
CA LEU A 416 25.73 13.50 3.42
C LEU A 416 24.49 13.29 2.53
N ASN A 417 24.22 12.05 2.13
CA ASN A 417 23.06 11.69 1.33
C ASN A 417 22.58 10.28 1.68
N SER A 418 21.54 10.21 2.51
CA SER A 418 20.91 8.94 2.86
C SER A 418 19.83 8.59 1.82
N PRO A 419 19.82 7.38 1.24
CA PRO A 419 18.86 7.01 0.21
C PRO A 419 17.47 6.76 0.81
N ASP A 420 16.57 7.72 0.65
CA ASP A 420 15.22 7.72 1.20
C ASP A 420 14.34 6.67 0.51
N ASN A 421 14.28 6.75 -0.83
CA ASN A 421 13.46 5.87 -1.65
C ASN A 421 14.04 5.72 -3.07
N LEU A 422 13.73 4.62 -3.77
CA LEU A 422 14.08 4.40 -5.18
C LEU A 422 12.80 4.44 -6.00
N ASN A 423 12.55 5.53 -6.72
CA ASN A 423 11.28 5.78 -7.41
C ASN A 423 10.05 5.49 -6.52
N GLY A 424 10.08 5.96 -5.26
CA GLY A 424 8.98 5.82 -4.31
C GLY A 424 8.90 4.47 -3.60
N ILE A 425 9.85 3.57 -3.87
CA ILE A 425 10.05 2.36 -3.08
C ILE A 425 10.90 2.72 -1.88
N VAL A 426 10.34 2.60 -0.69
CA VAL A 426 10.95 3.03 0.56
C VAL A 426 12.24 2.26 0.84
N MET A 427 13.27 2.96 1.32
CA MET A 427 14.57 2.41 1.73
C MET A 427 14.86 2.82 3.18
N THR A 428 15.66 3.86 3.38
CA THR A 428 16.14 4.31 4.70
C THR A 428 15.47 5.60 5.13
N SER A 429 14.27 5.85 4.60
CA SER A 429 13.39 6.93 5.03
C SER A 429 13.32 7.00 6.54
N ILE A 430 13.30 8.21 7.09
CA ILE A 430 13.03 8.40 8.51
C ILE A 430 12.35 9.75 8.76
N ILE A 431 11.50 9.80 9.77
CA ILE A 431 10.77 11.01 10.16
C ILE A 431 11.15 11.34 11.59
N GLN A 432 11.65 12.56 11.82
CA GLN A 432 11.97 13.09 13.17
C GLN A 432 13.05 12.32 13.96
N ALA A 433 13.81 11.44 13.30
CA ALA A 433 14.97 10.78 13.90
C ALA A 433 16.26 11.12 13.13
N PRO A 434 17.43 10.98 13.77
CA PRO A 434 18.68 11.52 13.24
C PRO A 434 19.24 10.74 12.05
N SER A 435 19.00 9.42 11.94
CA SER A 435 19.39 8.64 10.76
C SER A 435 18.57 7.36 10.60
N GLY A 436 18.12 7.07 9.38
CA GLY A 436 17.47 5.80 9.05
C GLY A 436 18.45 4.66 8.79
N ILE A 437 19.71 4.99 8.48
CA ILE A 437 20.80 4.01 8.33
C ILE A 437 21.20 3.45 9.69
N ASP A 438 21.25 4.29 10.71
CA ASP A 438 21.52 3.89 12.09
C ASP A 438 20.51 2.84 12.58
N GLU A 439 19.21 3.13 12.38
CA GLU A 439 18.13 2.20 12.73
C GLU A 439 18.25 0.86 11.97
N LEU A 440 18.63 0.91 10.69
CA LEU A 440 18.86 -0.29 9.90
C LEU A 440 20.02 -1.13 10.48
N LEU A 441 21.14 -0.49 10.85
CA LEU A 441 22.30 -1.16 11.41
C LEU A 441 21.98 -1.81 12.76
N ASP A 442 21.27 -1.11 13.62
CA ASP A 442 20.91 -1.60 14.95
C ASP A 442 20.05 -2.86 14.92
N PHE A 443 19.09 -2.92 14.01
CA PHE A 443 18.11 -4.01 13.97
C PHE A 443 18.45 -5.16 13.03
N GLN A 444 19.34 -4.94 12.06
CA GLN A 444 19.61 -5.93 11.01
C GLN A 444 21.07 -6.38 10.93
N THR A 445 21.93 -5.92 11.84
CA THR A 445 23.31 -6.38 11.92
C THR A 445 23.63 -6.93 13.32
N SER A 446 24.64 -7.79 13.40
CA SER A 446 25.16 -8.27 14.68
C SER A 446 26.05 -7.25 15.41
N LYS A 447 26.40 -6.16 14.75
CA LYS A 447 27.30 -5.12 15.26
C LYS A 447 26.60 -3.76 15.17
N PRO A 448 25.72 -3.41 16.12
CA PRO A 448 25.04 -2.12 16.12
C PRO A 448 26.05 -0.96 16.13
N TYR A 449 25.62 0.22 15.69
CA TYR A 449 26.45 1.42 15.77
C TYR A 449 26.22 2.08 17.13
N THR A 450 27.30 2.34 17.87
CA THR A 450 27.19 2.87 19.24
C THR A 450 27.47 4.36 19.34
N GLY A 451 27.84 5.00 18.23
CA GLY A 451 28.09 6.44 18.16
C GLY A 451 26.83 7.22 17.78
N VAL A 452 27.00 8.46 17.31
CA VAL A 452 25.89 9.31 16.87
C VAL A 452 25.93 9.50 15.36
N MET A 453 24.87 9.10 14.66
CA MET A 453 24.76 9.23 13.21
C MET A 453 23.78 10.33 12.82
N TYR A 454 24.18 11.17 11.87
CA TYR A 454 23.35 12.23 11.30
C TYR A 454 23.18 12.06 9.81
N ASP A 455 21.95 11.86 9.35
CA ASP A 455 21.58 12.04 7.96
C ASP A 455 21.43 13.55 7.69
N VAL A 456 22.43 14.16 7.06
CA VAL A 456 22.43 15.60 6.75
C VAL A 456 21.24 15.94 5.85
N PHE A 457 21.13 15.22 4.73
CA PHE A 457 19.93 15.17 3.93
C PHE A 457 19.71 13.75 3.44
N GLN A 458 18.44 13.40 3.25
CA GLN A 458 18.05 12.21 2.52
C GLN A 458 17.74 12.59 1.07
N TYR A 459 17.55 11.63 0.19
CA TYR A 459 17.13 11.93 -1.19
C TYR A 459 16.44 10.75 -1.87
N ASN A 460 15.62 11.04 -2.89
CA ASN A 460 15.08 10.00 -3.75
C ASN A 460 16.09 9.60 -4.83
N MET A 461 16.31 8.30 -5.01
CA MET A 461 17.02 7.73 -6.15
C MET A 461 16.06 7.53 -7.32
N THR A 462 16.54 7.82 -8.53
CA THR A 462 15.88 7.53 -9.81
C THR A 462 16.46 6.28 -10.47
N THR A 463 17.76 6.02 -10.27
CA THR A 463 18.44 4.80 -10.69
C THR A 463 19.31 4.25 -9.55
N PRO A 464 19.69 2.96 -9.59
CA PRO A 464 20.58 2.37 -8.58
C PRO A 464 22.01 2.93 -8.55
N ASN A 465 22.39 3.72 -9.57
CA ASN A 465 23.73 4.29 -9.70
C ASN A 465 23.75 5.78 -9.29
N ASP A 466 22.64 6.31 -8.80
CA ASP A 466 22.53 7.70 -8.36
C ASP A 466 23.46 7.95 -7.17
N GLY A 467 24.05 9.14 -7.12
CA GLY A 467 24.99 9.52 -6.09
C GLY A 467 25.27 11.01 -6.08
N VAL A 468 26.34 11.37 -5.38
CA VAL A 468 26.75 12.76 -5.18
C VAL A 468 28.23 12.96 -5.43
N LYS A 469 28.57 14.19 -5.81
CA LYS A 469 29.92 14.75 -5.76
C LYS A 469 30.03 15.64 -4.53
N VAL A 470 31.13 15.48 -3.80
CA VAL A 470 31.45 16.26 -2.60
C VAL A 470 32.72 17.07 -2.86
N GLU A 471 32.67 18.37 -2.61
CA GLU A 471 33.77 19.30 -2.85
C GLU A 471 33.98 20.18 -1.61
N GLN A 472 35.21 20.29 -1.11
CA GLN A 472 35.52 21.24 -0.04
C GLN A 472 35.63 22.65 -0.63
N THR A 473 34.82 23.58 -0.11
CA THR A 473 34.79 24.98 -0.57
C THR A 473 35.41 25.95 0.45
N GLY A 474 35.79 25.45 1.63
CA GLY A 474 36.47 26.21 2.69
C GLY A 474 36.94 25.30 3.84
N PRO A 475 37.59 25.83 4.89
CA PRO A 475 38.23 25.02 5.94
C PRO A 475 37.29 24.04 6.68
N MET A 476 36.01 24.39 6.80
CA MET A 476 34.96 23.56 7.45
C MET A 476 33.69 23.52 6.59
N GLN A 477 33.85 23.71 5.28
CA GLN A 477 32.74 23.90 4.36
C GLN A 477 32.83 22.90 3.22
N ILE A 478 31.75 22.14 3.02
CA ILE A 478 31.62 21.19 1.91
C ILE A 478 30.36 21.49 1.11
N LYS A 479 30.48 21.39 -0.20
CA LYS A 479 29.38 21.48 -1.15
C LYS A 479 29.05 20.08 -1.66
N VAL A 480 27.77 19.73 -1.63
CA VAL A 480 27.29 18.42 -2.08
C VAL A 480 26.33 18.61 -3.24
N THR A 481 26.60 17.93 -4.35
CA THR A 481 25.86 18.07 -5.61
C THR A 481 25.51 16.70 -6.17
N PHE A 482 24.27 16.47 -6.63
CA PHE A 482 23.93 15.21 -7.31
C PHE A 482 24.73 15.04 -8.61
N ASN A 483 25.14 13.80 -8.91
CA ASN A 483 25.80 13.46 -10.17
C ASN A 483 24.82 13.42 -11.36
N GLN A 484 23.52 13.44 -11.09
CA GLN A 484 22.44 13.19 -12.05
C GLN A 484 21.18 14.00 -11.71
N TRP A 485 20.29 14.19 -12.69
CA TRP A 485 19.02 14.92 -12.55
C TRP A 485 17.84 14.03 -12.14
N GLY A 486 16.80 14.63 -11.57
CA GLY A 486 15.57 13.93 -11.15
C GLY A 486 15.56 13.50 -9.68
N ASN A 487 16.56 13.93 -8.93
CA ASN A 487 16.64 13.78 -7.48
C ASN A 487 16.26 15.08 -6.77
N TRP A 488 15.76 14.94 -5.55
CA TRP A 488 15.42 16.02 -4.64
C TRP A 488 15.99 15.70 -3.26
N TRP A 489 16.51 16.74 -2.60
CA TRP A 489 16.90 16.65 -1.19
C TRP A 489 15.66 16.58 -0.31
N HIS A 490 15.68 15.68 0.65
CA HIS A 490 14.64 15.48 1.64
C HIS A 490 15.20 15.70 3.05
N LEU A 491 14.35 16.18 3.95
CA LEU A 491 14.60 16.25 5.38
C LEU A 491 13.35 15.76 6.10
N SER A 492 13.47 14.73 6.93
CA SER A 492 12.33 14.14 7.66
C SER A 492 11.15 13.73 6.76
N GLY A 493 11.44 13.09 5.62
CA GLY A 493 10.42 12.60 4.69
C GLY A 493 9.66 13.68 3.89
N ILE A 494 10.06 14.95 3.97
CA ILE A 494 9.53 16.05 3.16
C ILE A 494 10.66 16.75 2.40
N GLY A 495 10.32 17.67 1.50
CA GLY A 495 11.31 18.47 0.77
C GLY A 495 12.26 19.20 1.72
N ALA A 496 13.56 19.16 1.43
CA ALA A 496 14.59 19.76 2.26
C ALA A 496 14.43 21.28 2.33
N SER A 497 14.76 21.82 3.50
CA SER A 497 14.96 23.25 3.73
C SER A 497 16.23 23.44 4.53
N SER A 498 16.83 24.64 4.44
CA SER A 498 18.00 24.98 5.23
C SER A 498 17.73 24.84 6.73
N TYR A 499 18.65 24.24 7.45
CA TYR A 499 18.54 24.04 8.89
C TYR A 499 19.91 24.03 9.56
N GLU A 500 19.92 24.09 10.88
CA GLU A 500 21.13 23.98 11.66
C GLU A 500 20.91 23.22 12.96
N ASN A 501 21.98 22.59 13.44
CA ASN A 501 22.06 22.00 14.77
C ASN A 501 23.37 22.46 15.45
N GLU A 502 23.76 21.78 16.52
CA GLU A 502 24.97 22.07 17.27
C GLU A 502 26.28 21.77 16.50
N TYR A 503 26.26 20.82 15.56
CA TYR A 503 27.43 20.37 14.82
C TYR A 503 27.61 21.07 13.48
N PHE A 504 26.51 21.38 12.78
CA PHE A 504 26.58 21.93 11.43
C PHE A 504 25.38 22.82 11.07
N LYS A 505 25.56 23.58 9.98
CA LYS A 505 24.52 24.32 9.26
C LYS A 505 24.47 23.79 7.83
N ALA A 506 23.30 23.35 7.39
CA ALA A 506 23.05 22.88 6.03
C ALA A 506 22.17 23.90 5.30
N GLU A 507 22.68 24.47 4.20
CA GLU A 507 22.00 25.49 3.41
C GLU A 507 21.66 24.93 2.03
N THR A 508 20.36 24.78 1.75
CA THR A 508 19.87 24.37 0.43
C THR A 508 20.08 25.50 -0.57
N LEU A 509 20.79 25.22 -1.66
CA LEU A 509 20.87 26.11 -2.83
C LEU A 509 19.88 25.60 -3.90
N ASP A 510 19.87 26.20 -5.10
CA ASP A 510 18.93 25.80 -6.17
C ASP A 510 18.99 24.31 -6.54
N TYR A 511 20.16 23.68 -6.39
CA TYR A 511 20.40 22.28 -6.76
C TYR A 511 21.37 21.54 -5.82
N PRO A 512 22.57 22.09 -5.54
CA PRO A 512 23.42 21.57 -4.46
C PRO A 512 22.95 22.07 -3.08
N TYR A 513 23.57 21.56 -2.03
CA TYR A 513 23.54 22.21 -0.73
C TYR A 513 24.96 22.47 -0.22
N GLN A 514 25.07 23.44 0.68
CA GLN A 514 26.31 23.79 1.36
C GLN A 514 26.21 23.36 2.83
N LEU A 515 27.15 22.54 3.29
CA LEU A 515 27.30 22.18 4.69
C LEU A 515 28.46 22.96 5.29
N THR A 516 28.22 23.59 6.43
CA THR A 516 29.24 24.27 7.23
C THR A 516 29.28 23.64 8.61
N PHE A 517 30.39 22.98 8.94
CA PHE A 517 30.59 22.43 10.29
C PHE A 517 30.91 23.55 11.28
N LYS A 518 30.15 23.62 12.37
CA LYS A 518 30.40 24.46 13.54
C LYS A 518 31.35 23.75 14.51
N GLN A 519 31.18 22.44 14.63
CA GLN A 519 32.01 21.56 15.45
C GLN A 519 32.20 20.24 14.69
N PHE A 520 33.43 19.71 14.72
CA PHE A 520 33.74 18.41 14.14
C PHE A 520 34.49 17.58 15.18
N PRO A 521 33.77 16.78 16.00
CA PRO A 521 34.37 16.03 17.08
C PRO A 521 35.49 15.11 16.61
N GLU A 522 36.50 14.91 17.46
CA GLU A 522 37.57 13.97 17.16
C GLU A 522 37.02 12.54 16.97
N GLY A 523 37.57 11.83 15.99
CA GLY A 523 37.09 10.49 15.63
C GLY A 523 35.79 10.47 14.81
N SER A 524 35.33 11.61 14.29
CA SER A 524 34.20 11.68 13.36
C SER A 524 34.54 11.17 11.96
N ALA A 525 33.54 10.70 11.22
CA ALA A 525 33.64 10.40 9.79
C ALA A 525 32.56 11.15 8.99
N ILE A 526 32.91 11.58 7.78
CA ILE A 526 31.96 12.13 6.80
C ILE A 526 31.83 11.10 5.69
N ILE A 527 30.63 10.57 5.49
CA ILE A 527 30.37 9.54 4.47
C ILE A 527 29.24 9.96 3.55
N TYR A 528 29.26 9.42 2.34
CA TYR A 528 28.23 9.68 1.34
C TYR A 528 28.03 8.43 0.48
N GLN A 529 26.83 8.24 -0.01
CA GLN A 529 26.49 7.11 -0.86
C GLN A 529 26.64 7.51 -2.34
N ASP A 530 27.29 6.64 -3.12
CA ASP A 530 27.44 6.79 -4.56
C ASP A 530 27.17 5.45 -5.23
N GLY A 531 26.01 5.33 -5.90
CA GLY A 531 25.49 4.05 -6.38
C GLY A 531 25.15 3.09 -5.24
N LYS A 532 25.88 1.99 -5.10
CA LYS A 532 25.63 1.01 -4.03
C LYS A 532 26.70 1.02 -2.92
N GLU A 533 27.61 1.98 -2.98
CA GLU A 533 28.81 1.99 -2.13
C GLU A 533 28.85 3.21 -1.23
N TRP A 534 29.44 3.01 -0.05
CA TRP A 534 29.86 4.11 0.81
C TRP A 534 31.20 4.67 0.37
N LYS A 535 31.27 5.99 0.30
CA LYS A 535 32.51 6.75 0.14
C LYS A 535 32.74 7.62 1.37
N GLU A 536 34.00 7.78 1.74
CA GLU A 536 34.43 8.63 2.85
C GLU A 536 35.05 9.90 2.31
N PHE A 537 34.56 11.05 2.78
CA PHE A 537 35.15 12.34 2.48
C PHE A 537 36.11 12.74 3.60
N LYS A 538 37.35 13.05 3.26
CA LYS A 538 38.35 13.55 4.21
C LYS A 538 38.38 15.08 4.15
N LEU A 539 38.03 15.72 5.26
CA LEU A 539 38.12 17.16 5.38
C LEU A 539 39.59 17.57 5.54
N GLU A 540 40.10 18.40 4.64
CA GLU A 540 41.43 18.98 4.74
C GLU A 540 41.37 20.21 5.65
N VAL A 541 41.66 20.01 6.95
CA VAL A 541 41.88 21.14 7.86
C VAL A 541 43.33 21.57 7.65
N LYS A 542 43.55 22.65 6.90
CA LYS A 542 44.87 23.28 6.87
C LYS A 542 45.18 23.74 8.29
N SER A 543 46.15 23.09 8.93
CA SER A 543 46.80 23.64 10.11
C SER A 543 47.42 24.98 9.69
N GLU A 544 46.87 26.08 10.17
CA GLU A 544 47.64 27.33 10.23
C GLU A 544 48.82 27.04 11.17
N GLU A 545 50.02 26.91 10.58
CA GLU A 545 51.30 26.87 11.30
C GLU A 545 51.57 28.20 12.02
#